data_AF-F4L0T2-F1
#
_entry.id   AF-F4L0T2-F1
#
_cell.length_a   1.000
_cell.length_b   1.000
_cell.length_c   1.000
_cell.angle_alpha   90.00
_cell.angle_beta   90.00
_cell.angle_gamma   90.00
#
_symmetry.space_group_name_H-M   'P 1'
#
loop_
_entity.id
_entity.type
_entity.pdbx_description
1 polymer ?
#
loop_
_entity_poly.entity_id
_entity_poly.type
_entity_poly.pdbx_seq_one_letter_code
_entity_poly.pdbx_strand_id
1 'polypeptide(L)' 'MTTRGKFIQAIKIWIVIYPSITLFNILFGSYLADLPLFLKTLVLTLVLVPWMVFVGLPFINKVQQKMSKNGKP' A
#
# COMPACT_ATOMS: atom_id res chain seq x y z
N MET A 1 -5.73 15.27 17.31
CA MET A 1 -6.44 14.31 16.42
C MET A 1 -7.12 13.28 17.32
N THR A 2 -8.45 13.16 17.26
CA THR A 2 -9.19 12.19 18.09
C THR A 2 -8.75 10.76 17.75
N THR A 3 -8.81 9.83 18.70
CA THR A 3 -8.44 8.41 18.51
C THR A 3 -9.16 7.80 17.32
N ARG A 4 -10.42 8.20 17.09
CA ARG A 4 -11.24 7.81 15.93
C ARG A 4 -10.63 8.22 14.58
N GLY A 5 -10.03 9.42 14.49
CA GLY A 5 -9.39 9.91 13.27
C GLY A 5 -8.15 9.11 12.89
N LYS A 6 -7.33 8.72 13.87
CA LYS A 6 -6.15 7.86 13.65
C LYS A 6 -6.56 6.47 13.15
N PHE A 7 -7.62 5.90 13.70
CA PHE A 7 -8.15 4.61 13.27
C PHE A 7 -8.63 4.61 11.81
N ILE A 8 -9.39 5.63 11.42
CA ILE A 8 -9.84 5.78 10.02
C ILE A 8 -8.64 5.95 9.08
N GLN A 9 -7.62 6.70 9.49
CA GLN A 9 -6.40 6.87 8.69
C GLN A 9 -5.65 5.53 8.54
N ALA A 10 -5.53 4.76 9.61
CA ALA A 10 -4.91 3.43 9.58
C ALA A 10 -5.65 2.47 8.63
N ILE A 11 -6.99 2.46 8.66
CA ILE A 11 -7.80 1.65 7.71
C ILE A 11 -7.55 2.08 6.26
N LYS A 12 -7.52 3.39 5.98
CA LYS A 12 -7.26 3.89 4.62
C LYS A 12 -5.91 3.43 4.09
N ILE A 13 -4.88 3.47 4.93
CA ILE A 13 -3.54 2.98 4.58
C ILE A 13 -3.58 1.46 4.37
N TRP A 14 -4.23 0.72 5.27
CA TRP A 14 -4.34 -0.73 5.20
C TRP A 14 -5.01 -1.22 3.89
N ILE A 15 -6.10 -0.55 3.46
CA ILE A 15 -6.82 -0.85 2.21
C ILE A 15 -5.93 -0.69 0.97
N VAL A 16 -4.84 0.10 1.03
CA VAL A 16 -3.91 0.24 -0.09
C VAL A 16 -2.73 -0.72 0.03
N ILE A 17 -2.20 -0.89 1.24
CA ILE A 17 -1.05 -1.76 1.49
C ILE A 17 -1.40 -3.22 1.23
N TYR A 18 -2.49 -3.74 1.81
CA TYR A 18 -2.81 -5.16 1.73
C TYR A 18 -3.01 -5.64 0.28
N PRO A 19 -3.82 -4.97 -0.56
CA PRO A 19 -3.95 -5.36 -1.97
C PRO A 19 -2.65 -5.21 -2.75
N SER A 20 -1.82 -4.22 -2.44
CA SER A 20 -0.51 -4.06 -3.07
C SER A 20 0.40 -5.24 -2.74
N ILE A 21 0.48 -5.64 -1.47
CA ILE A 21 1.27 -6.81 -1.06
C ILE A 21 0.75 -8.07 -1.75
N THR A 22 -0.56 -8.29 -1.74
CA THR A 22 -1.18 -9.47 -2.37
C THR A 22 -0.91 -9.50 -3.87
N LEU A 23 -1.07 -8.37 -4.57
CA LEU A 23 -0.80 -8.26 -6.00
C LEU A 23 0.66 -8.60 -6.32
N PHE A 24 1.60 -8.04 -5.57
CA PHE A 24 3.03 -8.31 -5.76
C PHE A 24 3.36 -9.77 -5.41
N ASN A 25 2.74 -10.33 -4.37
CA ASN A 25 2.95 -11.73 -4.04
C ASN A 25 2.38 -12.68 -5.09
N ILE A 26 1.31 -12.32 -5.80
CA ILE A 26 0.80 -13.09 -6.95
C ILE A 26 1.74 -12.95 -8.15
N LEU A 27 2.19 -11.72 -8.46
CA LEU A 27 3.05 -11.44 -9.61
C LEU A 27 4.45 -12.04 -9.47
N PHE A 28 5.04 -11.96 -8.27
CA PHE A 28 6.41 -12.40 -7.99
C PHE A 28 6.47 -13.76 -7.27
N GLY A 29 5.35 -14.29 -6.79
CA GLY A 29 5.33 -15.48 -5.94
C GLY A 29 5.89 -16.73 -6.60
N SER A 30 5.61 -16.92 -7.89
CA SER A 30 6.17 -18.01 -8.72
C SER A 30 7.65 -17.81 -9.00
N TYR A 31 8.07 -16.59 -9.35
CA TYR A 31 9.48 -16.26 -9.60
C TYR A 31 10.37 -16.38 -8.36
N LEU A 32 9.77 -16.27 -7.16
CA LEU A 32 10.45 -16.33 -5.88
C LEU A 32 10.21 -17.66 -5.14
N ALA A 33 9.61 -18.67 -5.80
CA ALA A 33 9.22 -19.93 -5.15
C ALA A 33 10.43 -20.73 -4.63
N ASP A 34 11.55 -20.69 -5.35
CA ASP A 34 12.76 -21.46 -5.03
C ASP A 34 13.73 -20.72 -4.09
N LEU A 35 13.42 -19.47 -3.73
CA LEU A 35 14.26 -18.66 -2.85
C LEU A 35 13.93 -18.92 -1.37
N PRO A 36 14.94 -18.94 -0.48
CA PRO A 36 14.74 -18.87 0.96
C PRO A 36 13.84 -17.69 1.35
N LEU A 37 13.00 -17.88 2.37
CA LEU A 37 11.98 -16.91 2.79
C LEU A 37 12.53 -15.48 2.96
N PHE A 38 13.72 -15.34 3.53
CA PHE A 38 14.33 -14.03 3.77
C PHE A 38 14.73 -13.31 2.47
N LEU A 39 15.25 -14.04 1.46
CA LEU A 39 15.58 -13.47 0.15
C LEU A 39 14.32 -13.11 -0.63
N LYS A 40 13.30 -13.98 -0.60
CA LYS A 40 11.99 -13.68 -1.17
C LYS A 40 11.40 -12.39 -0.59
N THR A 41 11.45 -12.25 0.74
CA THR A 41 10.95 -11.06 1.44
C THR A 41 11.79 -9.82 1.10
N LEU A 42 13.11 -9.96 0.97
CA LEU A 42 13.99 -8.86 0.57
C LEU A 42 13.63 -8.35 -0.84
N VAL A 43 13.50 -9.24 -1.81
CA VAL A 43 13.13 -8.86 -3.18
C VAL A 43 11.74 -8.23 -3.21
N LEU A 44 10.77 -8.83 -2.52
CA LEU A 44 9.40 -8.30 -2.47
C LEU A 44 9.37 -6.89 -1.88
N THR A 45 10.11 -6.63 -0.79
CA THR A 45 10.18 -5.30 -0.16
C THR A 45 10.95 -4.29 -1.00
N LEU A 46 12.02 -4.70 -1.70
CA LEU A 46 12.77 -3.84 -2.63
C LEU A 46 11.92 -3.31 -3.78
N VAL A 47 10.92 -4.06 -4.25
CA VAL A 47 10.00 -3.59 -5.30
C VAL A 47 8.79 -2.88 -4.70
N LEU A 48 8.24 -3.41 -3.59
CA LEU A 48 7.05 -2.86 -2.95
C LEU A 48 7.28 -1.44 -2.38
N VAL A 49 8.45 -1.17 -1.80
CA VAL A 49 8.74 0.14 -1.19
C VAL A 49 8.75 1.26 -2.24
N PRO A 50 9.51 1.17 -3.35
CA PRO A 50 9.42 2.13 -4.46
C PRO A 50 8.00 2.27 -4.99
N TRP A 51 7.27 1.16 -5.18
CA TRP A 51 5.87 1.19 -5.60
C TRP A 51 4.99 2.03 -4.66
N MET A 52 5.13 1.84 -3.34
CA MET A 52 4.38 2.60 -2.36
C MET A 52 4.74 4.09 -2.38
N VAL A 53 6.02 4.43 -2.53
CA VAL A 53 6.48 5.83 -2.55
C VAL A 53 5.99 6.56 -3.81
N PHE A 54 6.13 5.95 -4.99
CA PHE A 54 5.82 6.61 -6.26
C PHE A 54 4.37 6.47 -6.70
N VAL A 55 3.65 5.44 -6.24
CA VAL A 55 2.27 5.15 -6.69
C VAL A 55 1.31 5.13 -5.50
N GLY A 56 1.57 4.32 -4.48
CA GLY A 56 0.67 4.12 -3.34
C GLY A 56 0.34 5.41 -2.58
N LEU A 57 1.35 6.15 -2.14
CA LEU A 57 1.19 7.40 -1.39
C LEU A 57 0.54 8.51 -2.23
N PRO A 58 0.98 8.80 -3.48
CA PRO A 58 0.29 9.76 -4.34
C PRO A 58 -1.16 9.39 -4.61
N PHE A 59 -1.47 8.09 -4.77
CA PHE A 59 -2.83 7.62 -4.96
C PHE A 59 -3.72 7.91 -3.74
N ILE A 60 -3.25 7.57 -2.53
CA ILE A 60 -3.98 7.91 -1.29
C ILE A 60 -4.20 9.41 -1.19
N ASN A 61 -3.18 10.23 -1.46
CA ASN A 61 -3.27 11.68 -1.39
C ASN A 61 -4.32 12.21 -2.39
N LYS A 62 -4.34 11.70 -3.62
CA LYS A 62 -5.36 12.06 -4.64
C LYS A 62 -6.77 11.67 -4.20
N VAL A 63 -6.96 10.48 -3.65
CA VAL A 63 -8.26 10.01 -3.16
C VAL A 63 -8.74 10.89 -2.01
N GLN A 64 -7.85 11.23 -1.08
CA GLN A 64 -8.18 12.14 0.03
C GLN A 64 -8.56 13.55 -0.46
N GLN A 65 -7.81 14.10 -1.42
CA GLN A 65 -8.13 15.40 -2.01
C GLN A 65 -9.49 15.39 -2.73
N LYS A 66 -9.82 14.34 -3.48
CA LYS A 66 -11.15 14.19 -4.11
C LYS A 66 -12.27 14.14 -3.08
N MET A 67 -12.11 13.33 -2.04
CA MET A 67 -13.10 13.21 -0.96
C MET A 67 -13.27 14.53 -0.19
N SER A 68 -12.19 15.29 0.01
CA SER A 68 -12.24 16.61 0.66
C SER A 68 -12.85 17.68 -0.25
N LYS A 69 -12.64 17.61 -1.57
CA LYS A 69 -13.25 18.54 -2.54
C LYS A 69 -14.76 18.36 -2.66
N ASN A 70 -15.26 17.13 -2.50
CA ASN A 70 -16.70 16.84 -2.48
C ASN A 70 -17.43 17.31 -1.20
N GLY A 71 -16.73 17.96 -0.26
CA GLY A 71 -17.29 18.50 0.97
C GLY A 71 -17.35 20.03 1.03
N LYS A 72 -17.19 20.74 -0.10
CA LYS A 72 -17.45 22.19 -0.17
C LYS A 72 -18.86 22.40 -0.75
N PRO A 73 -19.72 23.22 -0.11
CA PRO A 73 -21.11 23.42 -0.50
C PRO A 73 -21.27 23.86 -1.95
#